data_AF-A0AAN0LCY5-F1
#
_entry.id   AF-A0AAN0LCY5-F1
#
_cell.length_a   1.000
_cell.length_b   1.000
_cell.length_c   1.000
_cell.angle_alpha   90.00
_cell.angle_beta   90.00
_cell.angle_gamma   90.00
#
_symmetry.space_group_name_H-M   'P 1'
#
loop_
_entity.id
_entity.type
_entity.pdbx_description
1 polymer ?
#
loop_
_entity_poly.entity_id
_entity_poly.type
_entity_poly.pdbx_seq_one_letter_code
_entity_poly.pdbx_strand_id
1 'polypeptide(L)'
;MSDTKPHILIVEARFYDDMSDALLDGATHALKEAGATYDVVTVPGALEIPPAISMALDAAEEGGVNYDGFVALGMVIRGETYHFDIVSNESSRALMDLAVSEALAIGNGILTVENDEQAWARARRSDKDKGGFAARAALTMIALREKLYGG
;
A
#
# COMPACT_ATOMS: atom_id res chain seq x y z
N MET A 1 -2.26 -11.73 22.20
CA MET A 1 -1.35 -11.54 21.05
C MET A 1 -1.32 -12.83 20.27
N SER A 2 -1.96 -12.84 19.11
CA SER A 2 -1.99 -14.02 18.24
C SER A 2 -0.56 -14.42 17.85
N ASP A 3 -0.24 -15.72 17.92
CA ASP A 3 1.05 -16.29 17.53
C ASP A 3 1.21 -16.38 15.99
N THR A 4 0.27 -15.79 15.25
CA THR A 4 0.22 -15.81 13.79
C THR A 4 0.97 -14.62 13.20
N LYS A 5 1.89 -14.90 12.29
CA LYS A 5 2.61 -13.88 11.52
C LYS A 5 1.61 -13.15 10.62
N PRO A 6 1.55 -11.81 10.66
CA PRO A 6 0.68 -11.06 9.74
C PRO A 6 0.97 -11.41 8.29
N HIS A 7 -0.08 -11.58 7.50
CA HIS A 7 -0.04 -11.81 6.06
C HIS A 7 -0.65 -10.62 5.32
N ILE A 8 0.15 -9.95 4.48
CA ILE A 8 -0.19 -8.66 3.87
C ILE A 8 -0.35 -8.81 2.36
N LEU A 9 -1.33 -8.13 1.77
CA LEU A 9 -1.35 -7.93 0.32
C LEU A 9 -0.70 -6.59 -0.04
N ILE A 10 0.37 -6.63 -0.82
CA ILE A 10 0.92 -5.44 -1.49
C ILE A 10 0.22 -5.30 -2.84
N VAL A 11 -0.41 -4.15 -3.06
CA VAL A 11 -0.98 -3.79 -4.37
C VAL A 11 -0.15 -2.65 -4.94
N GLU A 12 0.61 -2.93 -6.00
CA GLU A 12 1.47 -1.95 -6.64
C GLU A 12 0.92 -1.45 -7.98
N ALA A 13 0.82 -0.14 -8.13
CA ALA A 13 0.60 0.50 -9.42
C ALA A 13 1.94 0.71 -10.13
N ARG A 14 2.14 0.02 -11.25
CA ARG A 14 3.36 0.13 -12.07
C ARG A 14 3.13 1.02 -13.29
N PHE A 15 3.49 2.28 -13.14
CA PHE A 15 3.60 3.23 -14.27
C PHE A 15 5.06 3.66 -14.51
N TYR A 16 5.88 3.71 -13.46
CA TYR A 16 7.32 4.01 -13.51
C TYR A 16 8.11 2.84 -12.91
N ASP A 17 8.56 1.90 -13.73
CA ASP A 17 9.10 0.61 -13.26
C ASP A 17 10.19 0.74 -12.20
N ASP A 18 11.23 1.55 -12.45
CA ASP A 18 12.36 1.66 -11.52
C ASP A 18 11.95 2.27 -10.16
N MET A 19 10.98 3.18 -10.15
CA MET A 19 10.48 3.80 -8.92
C MET A 19 9.51 2.88 -8.18
N SER A 20 8.70 2.11 -8.90
CA SER A 20 7.87 1.05 -8.34
C SER A 20 8.74 -0.02 -7.68
N ASP A 21 9.82 -0.45 -8.34
CA ASP A 21 10.77 -1.42 -7.75
C ASP A 21 11.41 -0.87 -6.47
N ALA A 22 11.76 0.42 -6.42
CA ALA A 22 12.31 1.04 -5.22
C ALA A 22 11.29 1.11 -4.06
N LEU A 23 10.02 1.44 -4.35
CA LEU A 23 8.95 1.39 -3.36
C LEU A 23 8.72 -0.04 -2.85
N LEU A 24 8.70 -1.02 -3.76
CA LEU A 24 8.50 -2.42 -3.41
C LEU A 24 9.66 -2.97 -2.58
N ASP A 25 10.92 -2.62 -2.88
CA ASP A 25 12.08 -2.99 -2.06
C ASP A 25 11.95 -2.45 -0.62
N GLY A 26 11.57 -1.18 -0.46
CA GLY A 26 11.33 -0.58 0.85
C GLY A 26 10.23 -1.30 1.63
N ALA A 27 9.08 -1.53 0.99
CA ALA A 27 7.93 -2.19 1.61
C ALA A 27 8.26 -3.63 2.02
N THR A 28 8.77 -4.44 1.08
CA THR A 28 9.07 -5.85 1.34
C THR A 28 10.20 -6.03 2.34
N HIS A 29 11.18 -5.13 2.39
CA HIS A 29 12.21 -5.14 3.42
C HIS A 29 11.60 -4.93 4.81
N ALA A 30 10.76 -3.91 4.98
CA ALA A 30 10.12 -3.62 6.26
C ALA A 30 9.19 -4.75 6.74
N LEU A 31 8.45 -5.39 5.83
CA LEU A 31 7.61 -6.54 6.17
C LEU A 31 8.46 -7.75 6.61
N LYS A 32 9.57 -8.04 5.89
CA LYS A 32 10.50 -9.12 6.26
C LYS A 32 11.16 -8.88 7.62
N GLU A 33 11.58 -7.65 7.89
CA GLU A 33 12.18 -7.25 9.17
C GLU A 33 11.21 -7.49 10.33
N ALA A 34 9.92 -7.24 10.12
CA ALA A 34 8.86 -7.50 11.09
C ALA A 34 8.43 -8.99 11.18
N GLY A 35 9.00 -9.88 10.36
CA GLY A 35 8.63 -11.29 10.30
C GLY A 35 7.27 -11.57 9.66
N ALA A 36 6.69 -10.58 8.98
CA ALA A 36 5.43 -10.71 8.25
C ALA A 36 5.63 -11.41 6.90
N THR A 37 4.56 -12.00 6.39
CA THR A 37 4.51 -12.58 5.04
C THR A 37 3.67 -11.70 4.13
N TYR A 38 3.84 -11.83 2.82
CA TYR A 38 3.09 -11.01 1.88
C TYR A 38 2.96 -11.64 0.51
N ASP A 39 1.89 -11.27 -0.19
CA ASP A 39 1.72 -11.43 -1.62
C ASP A 39 1.84 -10.07 -2.32
N VAL A 40 2.13 -10.09 -3.62
CA VAL A 40 2.22 -8.89 -4.44
C VAL A 40 1.33 -9.06 -5.66
N VAL A 41 0.46 -8.07 -5.90
CA VAL A 41 -0.31 -7.95 -7.14
C VAL A 41 -0.02 -6.61 -7.79
N THR A 42 0.08 -6.63 -9.11
CA THR A 42 0.37 -5.44 -9.92
C THR A 42 -0.89 -4.97 -10.62
N VAL A 43 -1.16 -3.67 -10.54
CA VAL A 43 -2.24 -2.97 -11.26
C VAL A 43 -1.64 -1.90 -12.17
N PRO A 44 -2.35 -1.47 -13.24
CA PRO A 44 -1.78 -0.53 -14.21
C PRO A 44 -1.60 0.90 -13.66
N GLY A 45 -2.38 1.31 -12.67
CA GLY A 45 -2.39 2.69 -12.16
C GLY A 45 -2.89 2.80 -10.72
N ALA A 46 -2.67 3.97 -10.12
CA ALA A 46 -3.02 4.21 -8.72
C ALA A 46 -4.53 4.20 -8.45
N LEU A 47 -5.34 4.50 -9.48
CA LEU A 47 -6.80 4.44 -9.41
C LEU A 47 -7.33 3.00 -9.26
N GLU A 48 -6.58 2.02 -9.75
CA GLU A 48 -6.97 0.60 -9.69
C GLU A 48 -6.57 -0.08 -8.38
N ILE A 49 -5.77 0.59 -7.52
CA ILE A 49 -5.36 0.03 -6.22
C ILE A 49 -6.57 -0.23 -5.30
N PRO A 50 -7.44 0.76 -4.98
CA PRO A 50 -8.59 0.49 -4.12
C PRO A 50 -9.54 -0.61 -4.65
N PRO A 51 -9.92 -0.64 -5.94
CA PRO A 51 -10.68 -1.75 -6.50
C PRO A 51 -10.01 -3.11 -6.34
N ALA A 52 -8.69 -3.21 -6.54
CA ALA A 52 -7.97 -4.47 -6.35
C ALA A 52 -7.98 -4.95 -4.90
N ILE A 53 -7.90 -4.02 -3.93
CA ILE A 53 -8.09 -4.37 -2.50
C ILE A 53 -9.52 -4.88 -2.28
N SER A 54 -10.54 -4.20 -2.82
CA SER A 54 -11.94 -4.65 -2.71
C SER A 54 -12.13 -6.06 -3.28
N MET A 55 -11.56 -6.35 -4.45
CA MET A 55 -11.63 -7.68 -5.06
C MET A 55 -10.96 -8.76 -4.19
N ALA A 56 -9.88 -8.41 -3.47
CA ALA A 56 -9.23 -9.34 -2.54
C ALA A 56 -10.10 -9.64 -1.31
N LEU A 57 -10.91 -8.67 -0.84
CA LEU A 57 -11.88 -8.88 0.23
C LEU A 57 -13.00 -9.82 -0.23
N ASP A 58 -13.61 -9.54 -1.40
CA ASP A 58 -14.66 -10.37 -1.98
C ASP A 58 -14.15 -11.82 -2.18
N ALA A 59 -12.94 -11.97 -2.72
CA ALA A 59 -12.32 -13.28 -2.92
C ALA A 59 -12.09 -14.02 -1.59
N ALA A 60 -11.77 -13.32 -0.49
CA ALA A 60 -11.60 -13.92 0.82
C ALA A 60 -12.92 -14.50 1.37
N GLU A 61 -14.05 -13.81 1.12
CA GLU A 61 -15.39 -14.31 1.47
C GLU A 61 -15.76 -15.59 0.68
N GLU A 62 -15.25 -15.70 -0.55
CA GLU A 62 -15.41 -16.89 -1.40
C GLU A 62 -14.39 -18.02 -1.12
N GLY A 63 -13.64 -17.92 -0.01
CA GLY A 63 -12.67 -18.94 0.42
C GLY A 63 -11.25 -18.74 -0.12
N GLY A 64 -10.96 -17.55 -0.66
CA GLY A 64 -9.62 -17.10 -1.02
C GLY A 64 -8.74 -16.75 0.19
N VAL A 65 -7.63 -16.08 -0.10
CA VAL A 65 -6.65 -15.69 0.92
C VAL A 65 -7.20 -14.55 1.78
N ASN A 66 -7.21 -14.74 3.09
CA ASN A 66 -7.51 -13.69 4.05
C ASN A 66 -6.22 -12.93 4.37
N TYR A 67 -6.21 -11.62 4.11
CA TYR A 67 -5.09 -10.75 4.42
C TYR A 67 -5.36 -9.96 5.70
N ASP A 68 -4.35 -9.89 6.57
CA ASP A 68 -4.41 -9.11 7.80
C ASP A 68 -4.34 -7.60 7.51
N GLY A 69 -3.71 -7.20 6.41
CA GLY A 69 -3.69 -5.81 5.98
C GLY A 69 -3.15 -5.62 4.57
N PHE A 70 -3.09 -4.37 4.15
CA PHE A 70 -2.79 -3.98 2.79
C PHE A 70 -1.72 -2.91 2.74
N VAL A 71 -0.87 -2.96 1.72
CA VAL A 71 0.07 -1.88 1.40
C VAL A 71 -0.20 -1.43 -0.02
N ALA A 72 -0.63 -0.18 -0.16
CA ALA A 72 -0.89 0.45 -1.45
C ALA A 72 0.37 1.19 -1.92
N LEU A 73 1.00 0.75 -3.02
CA LEU A 73 2.19 1.40 -3.57
C LEU A 73 1.89 2.01 -4.93
N GLY A 74 2.29 3.26 -5.13
CA GLY A 74 2.12 3.92 -6.42
C GLY A 74 2.99 5.16 -6.53
N MET A 75 3.22 5.61 -7.76
CA MET A 75 3.96 6.83 -8.05
C MET A 75 3.16 7.68 -9.03
N VAL A 76 2.83 8.89 -8.61
CA VAL A 76 2.11 9.89 -9.40
C VAL A 76 3.01 11.13 -9.42
N ILE A 77 3.48 11.50 -10.61
CA ILE A 77 4.37 12.66 -10.82
C ILE A 77 3.60 13.71 -11.61
N ARG A 78 3.62 14.97 -11.14
CA ARG A 78 2.91 16.07 -11.80
C ARG A 78 3.45 16.26 -13.21
N GLY A 79 2.57 16.05 -14.19
CA GLY A 79 2.82 16.35 -15.60
C GLY A 79 2.12 17.65 -16.02
N GLU A 80 1.90 17.79 -17.33
CA GLU A 80 1.27 18.99 -17.91
C GLU A 80 -0.25 19.02 -17.79
N THR A 81 -0.87 17.86 -17.53
CA THR A 81 -2.34 17.72 -17.52
C THR A 81 -2.89 17.64 -16.10
N TYR A 82 -4.14 18.07 -15.95
CA TYR A 82 -4.90 17.96 -14.69
C TYR A 82 -5.15 16.51 -14.24
N HIS A 83 -4.86 15.52 -15.09
CA HIS A 83 -5.04 14.11 -14.76
C HIS A 83 -4.22 13.69 -13.53
N PHE A 84 -3.08 14.34 -13.28
CA PHE A 84 -2.30 14.18 -12.05
C PHE A 84 -3.17 14.36 -10.79
N ASP A 85 -3.87 15.50 -10.69
CA ASP A 85 -4.67 15.84 -9.50
C ASP A 85 -5.83 14.86 -9.35
N ILE A 86 -6.44 14.42 -10.45
CA ILE A 86 -7.50 13.39 -10.43
C ILE A 86 -6.98 12.07 -9.85
N VAL A 87 -5.87 11.56 -10.41
CA VAL A 87 -5.30 10.27 -9.98
C VAL A 87 -4.87 10.34 -8.52
N SER A 88 -4.12 11.38 -8.15
CA SER A 88 -3.64 11.61 -6.78
C SER A 88 -4.78 11.68 -5.76
N ASN A 89 -5.80 12.49 -6.04
CA ASN A 89 -6.87 12.75 -5.08
C ASN A 89 -7.81 11.56 -4.96
N GLU A 90 -8.28 11.00 -6.08
CA GLU A 90 -9.28 9.95 -6.05
C GLU A 90 -8.70 8.61 -5.58
N SER A 91 -7.43 8.29 -5.87
CA SER A 91 -6.79 7.10 -5.31
C SER A 91 -6.67 7.19 -3.79
N SER A 92 -6.24 8.35 -3.27
CA SER A 92 -6.12 8.57 -1.82
C SER A 92 -7.47 8.57 -1.13
N ARG A 93 -8.47 9.21 -1.75
CA ARG A 93 -9.84 9.27 -1.22
C ARG A 93 -10.45 7.87 -1.15
N ALA A 94 -10.39 7.11 -2.24
CA ALA A 94 -10.97 5.77 -2.29
C ALA A 94 -10.30 4.80 -1.30
N LEU A 95 -8.98 4.88 -1.12
CA LEU A 95 -8.29 4.09 -0.08
C LEU A 95 -8.75 4.46 1.33
N MET A 96 -8.95 5.76 1.60
CA MET A 96 -9.43 6.22 2.91
C MET A 96 -10.87 5.77 3.16
N ASP A 97 -11.75 5.94 2.17
CA ASP A 97 -13.13 5.51 2.24
C ASP A 97 -13.21 3.99 2.53
N LEU A 98 -12.42 3.18 1.81
CA LEU A 98 -12.35 1.73 1.99
C LEU A 98 -11.77 1.33 3.35
N ALA A 99 -10.70 1.98 3.81
CA ALA A 99 -10.10 1.70 5.12
C ALA A 99 -11.10 1.95 6.26
N VAL A 100 -11.92 3.00 6.14
CA VAL A 100 -12.93 3.37 7.15
C VAL A 100 -14.15 2.46 7.07
N SER A 101 -14.69 2.20 5.87
CA SER A 101 -15.92 1.40 5.72
C SER A 101 -15.72 -0.05 6.13
N GLU A 102 -14.57 -0.63 5.76
CA GLU A 102 -14.26 -2.05 5.99
C GLU A 102 -13.34 -2.28 7.21
N ALA A 103 -13.00 -1.22 7.96
CA ALA A 103 -12.10 -1.27 9.12
C ALA A 103 -10.73 -1.95 8.82
N LEU A 104 -10.16 -1.64 7.66
CA LEU A 104 -8.94 -2.28 7.16
C LEU A 104 -7.68 -1.58 7.64
N ALA A 105 -6.64 -2.37 7.86
CA ALA A 105 -5.30 -1.86 8.07
C ALA A 105 -4.62 -1.59 6.71
N ILE A 106 -4.65 -0.34 6.25
CA ILE A 106 -4.05 0.06 4.97
C ILE A 106 -2.86 1.00 5.21
N GLY A 107 -1.70 0.60 4.71
CA GLY A 107 -0.52 1.45 4.56
C GLY A 107 -0.54 2.17 3.21
N ASN A 108 -0.74 3.49 3.21
CA ASN A 108 -0.73 4.28 1.98
C ASN A 108 0.70 4.74 1.61
N GLY A 109 1.24 4.13 0.56
CA GLY A 109 2.51 4.46 -0.09
C GLY A 109 2.33 4.98 -1.52
N ILE A 110 1.17 5.54 -1.86
CA ILE A 110 0.97 6.27 -3.12
C ILE A 110 1.67 7.62 -3.00
N LEU A 111 2.77 7.78 -3.74
CA LEU A 111 3.55 9.01 -3.78
C LEU A 111 2.98 9.97 -4.80
N THR A 112 2.76 11.20 -4.36
CA THR A 112 2.31 12.32 -5.18
C THR A 112 3.36 13.42 -5.10
N VAL A 113 4.06 13.64 -6.21
CA VAL A 113 5.28 14.46 -6.25
C VAL A 113 5.32 15.36 -7.47
N GLU A 114 6.10 16.43 -7.37
CA GLU A 114 6.18 17.44 -8.44
C GLU A 114 7.17 17.07 -9.56
N ASN A 115 8.12 16.16 -9.31
CA ASN A 115 9.15 15.77 -10.26
C ASN A 115 9.91 14.49 -9.84
N ASP A 116 10.76 14.00 -10.76
CA ASP A 116 11.57 12.78 -10.61
C ASP A 116 12.55 12.84 -9.44
N GLU A 117 13.16 14.01 -9.15
CA GLU A 117 14.09 14.16 -8.03
C GLU A 117 13.36 13.89 -6.70
N GLN A 118 12.18 14.49 -6.54
CA GLN A 118 11.33 14.26 -5.38
C GLN A 118 10.83 12.81 -5.29
N ALA A 119 10.52 12.21 -6.45
CA ALA A 119 10.10 10.82 -6.56
C ALA A 119 11.18 9.88 -6.03
N TRP A 120 12.41 10.02 -6.52
CA TRP A 120 13.54 9.19 -6.12
C TRP A 120 13.93 9.34 -4.65
N ALA A 121 13.96 10.59 -4.14
CA ALA A 121 14.25 10.84 -2.74
C ALA A 121 13.22 10.21 -1.79
N ARG A 122 11.99 9.99 -2.26
CA ARG A 122 10.90 9.38 -1.48
C ARG A 122 10.83 7.87 -1.65
N ALA A 123 11.07 7.36 -2.86
CA ALA A 123 10.92 5.94 -3.17
C ALA A 123 12.06 5.10 -2.59
N ARG A 124 13.31 5.57 -2.65
CA ARG A 124 14.48 4.76 -2.26
C ARG A 124 14.46 4.41 -0.77
N ARG A 125 14.66 3.12 -0.48
CA ARG A 125 14.86 2.61 0.89
C ARG A 125 16.03 3.28 1.62
N SER A 126 17.07 3.65 0.89
CA SER A 126 18.26 4.33 1.46
C SER A 126 18.05 5.82 1.77
N ASP A 127 16.90 6.38 1.42
CA ASP A 127 16.55 7.79 1.66
C ASP A 127 15.28 7.86 2.54
N LYS A 128 14.16 8.40 2.05
CA LYS A 128 12.94 8.54 2.87
C LYS A 128 12.08 7.28 2.95
N ASP A 129 12.41 6.22 2.21
CA ASP A 129 11.82 4.89 2.32
C ASP A 129 10.29 4.89 2.46
N LYS A 130 9.58 5.51 1.51
CA LYS A 130 8.12 5.64 1.63
C LYS A 130 7.38 4.33 1.42
N GLY A 131 7.96 3.39 0.67
CA GLY A 131 7.46 2.01 0.60
C GLY A 131 7.53 1.33 1.96
N GLY A 132 8.69 1.37 2.64
CA GLY A 132 8.82 0.80 3.97
C GLY A 132 7.98 1.53 5.02
N PHE A 133 7.82 2.86 4.91
CA PHE A 133 6.94 3.61 5.79
C PHE A 133 5.48 3.15 5.67
N ALA A 134 5.00 2.94 4.44
CA ALA A 134 3.66 2.41 4.19
C ALA A 134 3.49 1.00 4.78
N ALA A 135 4.46 0.11 4.58
CA ALA A 135 4.46 -1.22 5.19
C ALA A 135 4.41 -1.18 6.72
N ARG A 136 5.24 -0.33 7.35
CA ARG A 136 5.23 -0.13 8.81
C ARG A 136 3.90 0.45 9.30
N ALA A 137 3.28 1.34 8.54
CA ALA A 137 1.96 1.87 8.85
C ALA A 137 0.89 0.78 8.81
N ALA A 138 0.89 -0.09 7.79
CA ALA A 138 -0.02 -1.23 7.72
C ALA A 138 0.13 -2.16 8.94
N LEU A 139 1.36 -2.56 9.28
CA LEU A 139 1.64 -3.39 10.47
C LEU A 139 1.17 -2.72 11.77
N THR A 140 1.39 -1.41 11.90
CA THR A 140 0.93 -0.65 13.08
C THR A 140 -0.60 -0.66 13.18
N MET A 141 -1.30 -0.52 12.06
CA MET A 141 -2.76 -0.55 12.01
C MET A 141 -3.31 -1.95 12.29
N ILE A 142 -2.62 -3.02 11.86
CA ILE A 142 -2.95 -4.41 12.24
C ILE A 142 -2.89 -4.57 13.76
N ALA A 143 -1.75 -4.22 14.36
CA ALA A 143 -1.55 -4.31 15.81
C ALA A 143 -2.55 -3.45 16.59
N LEU A 144 -2.90 -2.27 16.08
CA LEU A 144 -3.93 -1.41 16.67
C LEU A 144 -5.30 -2.09 16.62
N ARG A 145 -5.68 -2.67 15.49
CA ARG A 145 -6.95 -3.38 15.33
C ARG A 145 -7.03 -4.55 16.30
N GLU A 146 -6.01 -5.38 16.40
CA GLU A 146 -5.96 -6.48 17.38
C GLU A 146 -6.13 -5.98 18.81
N LYS A 147 -5.43 -4.90 19.18
CA LYS A 147 -5.52 -4.29 20.51
C LYS A 147 -6.93 -3.77 20.82
N LEU A 148 -7.59 -3.13 19.86
CA LEU A 148 -8.92 -2.55 20.05
C LEU A 148 -10.03 -3.61 20.08
N TYR A 149 -9.85 -4.72 19.37
CA TYR A 149 -10.83 -5.81 19.28
C TYR A 149 -10.61 -6.89 20.35
N GLY A 150 -9.68 -6.68 21.29
CA GLY A 150 -9.52 -7.50 22.48
C GLY A 150 -8.67 -8.77 22.31
N GLY A 151 -7.63 -8.72 21.47
CA GLY A 151 -6.69 -9.83 21.26
C GLY A 151 -5.83 -10.23 22.46
#